data_AF-A0A967EEM8-F1
#
_entry.id   AF-A0A967EEM8-F1
#
_cell.length_a   1.000
_cell.length_b   1.000
_cell.length_c   1.000
_cell.angle_alpha   90.00
_cell.angle_beta   90.00
_cell.angle_gamma   90.00
#
_symmetry.space_group_name_H-M   'P 1'
#
loop_
_entity.id
_entity.type
_entity.pdbx_description
1 polymer ?
#
loop_
_entity_poly.entity_id
_entity_poly.type
_entity_poly.pdbx_seq_one_letter_code
_entity_poly.pdbx_strand_id
1 'polypeptide(L)'
;MTWTYTPLTAALSAAVLILGLGSASMAQAACVAEYKAKRDNPFELYYDVAPISGPCTKSNARAQLKAQLAQNGLILLKVVSVRDQ
;
A
#
# COMPACT_ATOMS: atom_id res chain seq x y z
N MET A 1 -49.94 16.21 -21.82
CA MET A 1 -49.33 16.45 -20.50
C MET A 1 -47.86 16.03 -20.61
N THR A 2 -46.82 16.75 -20.17
CA THR A 2 -46.59 18.13 -19.64
C THR A 2 -45.06 18.21 -19.39
N TRP A 3 -44.29 19.29 -19.65
CA TRP A 3 -44.55 20.67 -20.09
C TRP A 3 -43.46 21.14 -21.09
N THR A 4 -43.69 22.26 -21.77
CA THR A 4 -42.67 23.08 -22.48
C THR A 4 -41.87 23.94 -21.50
N TYR A 5 -40.52 23.85 -21.44
CA TYR A 5 -39.68 24.87 -20.76
C TYR A 5 -38.27 25.06 -21.36
N THR A 6 -38.19 25.95 -22.34
CA THR A 6 -37.05 26.86 -22.57
C THR A 6 -37.69 28.22 -22.90
N PRO A 7 -37.12 29.39 -22.54
CA PRO A 7 -35.69 29.62 -22.25
C PRO A 7 -35.43 30.50 -20.99
N LEU A 8 -34.16 30.95 -20.86
CA LEU A 8 -33.80 32.25 -20.27
C LEU A 8 -33.98 32.46 -18.75
N THR A 9 -33.17 31.77 -17.94
CA THR A 9 -32.66 32.37 -16.69
C THR A 9 -31.14 32.50 -16.76
N ALA A 10 -30.69 33.66 -17.23
CA ALA A 10 -29.30 34.08 -17.15
C ALA A 10 -28.93 34.42 -15.68
N ALA A 11 -28.83 33.40 -14.84
CA ALA A 11 -28.31 33.52 -13.49
C ALA A 11 -26.83 33.15 -13.50
N LEU A 12 -25.98 34.15 -13.80
CA LEU A 12 -24.52 34.06 -13.85
C LEU A 12 -23.93 33.81 -12.45
N SER A 13 -24.21 32.63 -11.89
CA SER A 13 -23.71 32.20 -10.58
C SER A 13 -22.28 31.71 -10.75
N ALA A 14 -21.34 32.67 -10.71
CA ALA A 14 -19.91 32.40 -10.62
C ALA A 14 -19.59 31.77 -9.26
N ALA A 15 -19.92 30.49 -9.11
CA ALA A 15 -19.55 29.68 -7.95
C ALA A 15 -18.03 29.50 -7.97
N VAL A 16 -17.34 30.33 -7.19
CA VAL A 16 -15.91 30.21 -6.94
C VAL A 16 -15.66 28.83 -6.33
N LEU A 17 -15.18 27.90 -7.14
CA LEU A 17 -14.64 26.62 -6.69
C LEU A 17 -13.36 26.94 -5.93
N ILE A 18 -13.49 27.10 -4.61
CA ILE A 18 -12.35 27.20 -3.71
C ILE A 18 -11.57 25.89 -3.84
N LEU A 19 -10.37 25.97 -4.44
CA LEU A 19 -9.43 24.85 -4.46
C LEU A 19 -9.06 24.54 -3.01
N GLY A 20 -9.68 23.51 -2.44
CA GLY A 20 -9.21 22.91 -1.20
C GLY A 20 -7.82 22.34 -1.47
N LEU A 21 -6.78 23.00 -0.97
CA LEU A 21 -5.43 22.43 -0.94
C LEU A 21 -5.48 21.22 -0.01
N GLY A 22 -5.69 20.04 -0.61
CA GLY A 22 -5.62 18.77 0.09
C GLY A 22 -4.28 18.68 0.79
N SER A 23 -4.31 18.43 2.10
CA SER A 23 -3.12 18.27 2.91
C SER A 23 -2.19 17.26 2.26
N ALA A 24 -0.98 17.70 1.90
CA ALA A 24 0.08 16.80 1.50
C ALA A 24 0.43 15.91 2.69
N SER A 25 -0.18 14.73 2.76
CA SER A 25 0.28 13.67 3.63
C SER A 25 1.73 13.39 3.25
N MET A 26 2.65 13.65 4.18
CA MET A 26 4.01 13.16 4.07
C MET A 26 3.92 11.64 3.95
N ALA A 27 4.00 11.12 2.73
CA ALA A 27 4.05 9.69 2.50
C ALA A 27 5.32 9.19 3.17
N GLN A 28 5.19 8.58 4.35
CA GLN A 28 6.25 7.76 4.90
C GLN A 28 6.44 6.63 3.90
N ALA A 29 7.56 6.66 3.18
CA ALA A 29 7.88 5.70 2.15
C ALA A 29 7.68 4.29 2.72
N ALA A 30 6.79 3.52 2.10
CA ALA A 30 6.36 2.25 2.67
C ALA A 30 7.51 1.27 2.52
N CYS A 31 8.26 0.99 3.59
CA CYS A 31 9.35 0.05 3.50
C CYS A 31 8.82 -1.34 3.13
N VAL A 32 9.32 -1.92 2.04
CA VAL A 32 9.00 -3.28 1.63
C VAL A 32 10.24 -4.15 1.61
N ALA A 33 10.07 -5.39 2.06
CA ALA A 33 11.07 -6.44 2.00
C ALA A 33 10.64 -7.53 1.04
N GLU A 34 11.53 -7.82 0.11
CA GLU A 34 11.41 -8.93 -0.83
C GLU A 34 12.14 -10.14 -0.26
N TYR A 35 11.50 -11.31 -0.24
CA TYR A 35 12.02 -12.48 0.48
C TYR A 35 11.69 -13.81 -0.18
N LYS A 36 12.41 -14.84 0.24
CA LYS A 36 12.15 -16.25 -0.07
C LYS A 36 11.88 -17.04 1.20
N ALA A 37 10.88 -17.90 1.17
CA ALA A 37 10.50 -18.80 2.26
C ALA A 37 10.20 -20.21 1.74
N LYS A 38 10.06 -21.18 2.66
CA LYS A 38 9.61 -22.54 2.34
C LYS A 38 8.55 -23.03 3.32
N ARG A 39 7.72 -23.98 2.88
CA ARG A 39 7.05 -24.98 3.72
C ARG A 39 7.78 -26.30 3.54
N ASP A 40 7.88 -27.13 4.58
CA ASP A 40 8.56 -28.43 4.50
C ASP A 40 7.62 -29.62 4.20
N ASN A 41 6.35 -29.57 4.63
CA ASN A 41 5.37 -30.64 4.41
C ASN A 41 3.96 -30.06 4.10
N PRO A 42 3.46 -30.15 2.86
CA PRO A 42 4.21 -30.48 1.64
C PRO A 42 5.35 -29.50 1.39
N PHE A 43 6.37 -29.91 0.64
CA PHE A 43 7.50 -29.03 0.33
C PHE A 43 7.09 -28.00 -0.73
N GLU A 44 7.08 -26.72 -0.34
CA GLU A 44 6.69 -25.60 -1.19
C GLU A 44 7.69 -24.46 -1.04
N LEU A 45 7.94 -23.71 -2.13
CA LEU A 45 8.82 -22.54 -2.14
C LEU A 45 8.01 -21.28 -2.46
N TYR A 46 8.24 -20.23 -1.67
CA TYR A 46 7.57 -18.94 -1.79
C TYR A 46 8.60 -17.84 -2.07
N TYR A 47 8.25 -16.93 -2.97
CA TYR A 47 9.02 -15.72 -3.28
C TYR A 47 8.01 -14.57 -3.36
N ASP A 48 8.07 -13.65 -2.41
CA ASP A 48 7.05 -12.62 -2.23
C ASP A 48 7.65 -11.31 -1.69
N VAL A 49 6.82 -10.28 -1.55
CA VAL A 49 7.15 -8.95 -1.02
C VAL A 49 6.16 -8.60 0.10
N ALA A 50 6.66 -8.23 1.28
CA ALA A 50 5.82 -7.80 2.40
C ALA A 50 6.21 -6.41 2.92
N PRO A 51 5.25 -5.61 3.43
CA PRO A 51 5.53 -4.36 4.12
C PRO A 51 6.22 -4.61 5.46
N ILE A 52 7.19 -3.76 5.80
CA ILE A 52 7.98 -3.80 7.02
C ILE A 52 7.72 -2.51 7.81
N SER A 53 7.33 -2.64 9.08
CA SER A 53 7.11 -1.48 9.94
C SER A 53 8.43 -0.95 10.51
N GLY A 54 8.59 0.37 10.64
CA GLY A 54 9.79 0.96 11.24
C GLY A 54 11.01 0.98 10.29
N PRO A 55 12.26 0.90 10.81
CA PRO A 55 13.47 1.19 10.03
C PRO A 55 13.66 0.28 8.81
N CYS A 56 13.88 0.85 7.63
CA CYS A 56 14.01 0.10 6.38
C CYS A 56 15.36 -0.62 6.23
N THR A 57 15.53 -1.70 6.99
CA THR A 57 16.79 -2.46 7.06
C THR A 57 16.56 -3.96 6.91
N LYS A 58 17.54 -4.67 6.33
CA LYS A 58 17.52 -6.14 6.22
C LYS A 58 17.45 -6.85 7.58
N SER A 59 17.89 -6.22 8.66
CA SER A 59 17.80 -6.76 10.02
C SER A 59 16.36 -6.73 10.53
N ASN A 60 15.73 -5.54 10.50
CA ASN A 60 14.34 -5.34 10.90
C ASN A 60 13.38 -6.21 10.06
N ALA A 61 13.55 -6.19 8.73
CA ALA A 61 12.80 -7.04 7.82
C ALA A 61 12.91 -8.54 8.18
N ARG A 62 14.12 -9.03 8.46
CA ARG A 62 14.33 -10.45 8.83
C ARG A 62 13.64 -10.81 10.15
N ALA A 63 13.61 -9.91 11.13
CA ALA A 63 12.95 -10.15 12.41
C ALA A 63 11.42 -10.26 12.24
N GLN A 64 10.81 -9.30 11.54
CA GLN A 64 9.36 -9.29 11.29
C GLN A 64 8.93 -10.48 10.41
N LEU A 65 9.62 -10.70 9.28
CA LEU A 65 9.31 -11.82 8.38
C LEU A 65 9.42 -13.17 9.09
N LYS A 66 10.42 -13.39 9.96
CA LYS A 66 10.51 -14.63 10.75
C LYS A 66 9.26 -14.85 11.61
N ALA A 67 8.78 -13.82 12.28
CA ALA A 67 7.60 -13.92 13.15
C ALA A 67 6.31 -14.15 12.33
N GLN A 68 6.09 -13.37 11.28
CA GLN A 68 4.92 -13.45 10.40
C GLN A 68 4.85 -14.80 9.65
N LEU A 69 5.97 -15.27 9.12
CA LEU A 69 6.03 -16.53 8.36
C LEU A 69 5.83 -17.75 9.26
N ALA A 70 6.38 -17.74 10.48
CA ALA A 70 6.21 -18.84 11.44
C ALA A 70 4.73 -19.08 11.80
N GLN A 71 3.92 -18.02 11.89
CA GLN A 71 2.47 -18.12 12.12
C GLN A 71 1.72 -18.86 10.98
N ASN A 72 2.31 -18.93 9.78
CA ASN A 72 1.74 -19.54 8.58
C ASN A 72 2.40 -20.91 8.23
N GLY A 73 3.22 -21.45 9.13
CA GLY A 73 4.00 -22.66 8.89
C GLY A 73 5.09 -22.49 7.84
N LEU A 74 5.58 -21.26 7.64
CA LEU A 74 6.60 -20.91 6.65
C LEU A 74 7.93 -20.56 7.33
N ILE A 75 9.03 -21.00 6.71
CA ILE A 75 10.40 -20.79 7.18
C ILE A 75 11.09 -19.80 6.26
N LEU A 76 11.51 -18.65 6.79
CA LEU A 76 12.27 -17.64 6.04
C LEU A 76 13.65 -18.18 5.62
N LEU A 77 13.89 -18.26 4.31
CA LEU A 77 15.19 -18.65 3.74
C LEU A 77 16.11 -17.44 3.58
N LYS A 78 15.63 -16.38 2.92
CA LYS A 78 16.46 -15.21 2.56
C LYS A 78 15.62 -13.94 2.42
N VAL A 79 16.11 -12.84 2.99
CA VAL A 79 15.69 -11.49 2.58
C VAL A 79 16.55 -11.10 1.38
N VAL A 80 15.92 -10.88 0.23
CA VAL A 80 16.59 -10.60 -1.05
C VAL A 80 16.95 -9.11 -1.09
N SER A 81 15.94 -8.24 -1.10
CA SER A 81 16.07 -6.79 -1.08
C SER A 81 15.16 -6.17 -0.02
N VAL A 82 15.48 -4.94 0.37
CA VAL A 82 14.67 -4.08 1.24
C VAL A 82 14.78 -2.68 0.64
N ARG A 83 13.65 -2.00 0.48
CA ARG A 83 13.53 -0.73 -0.24
C ARG A 83 12.39 0.11 0.31
N ASP A 84 12.61 1.40 0.43
CA ASP A 84 11.59 2.41 0.62
C ASP A 84 10.79 2.58 -0.71
N GLN A 85 9.45 2.66 -0.63
CA GLN A 85 8.57 2.88 -1.80
C GLN A 85 8.14 4.34 -1.95
#